data_AF-A0A3C0J286-F1
#
_entry.id   AF-A0A3C0J286-F1
#
_cell.length_a   1.000
_cell.length_b   1.000
_cell.length_c   1.000
_cell.angle_alpha   90.00
_cell.angle_beta   90.00
_cell.angle_gamma   90.00
#
_symmetry.space_group_name_H-M   'P 1'
#
loop_
_entity.id
_entity.type
_entity.pdbx_description
1 polymer ?
#
loop_
_entity_poly.entity_id
_entity_poly.type
_entity_poly.pdbx_seq_one_letter_code
_entity_poly.pdbx_strand_id
1 'polypeptide(L)'
;IRFPSPVLSMAAKAKTKGDEDKIGQGLARLQEEDPTLRNTKEAETGELIVAGMGEVHLDIIAERLKRKFGAEMTLDTPKVPYRETIKGTVKVEGRHKKQTGGRGQFGHVWIEMSPLPTGSGFEFEDKVFGGAVPRQFIPAVEKGLREGLPEGGILAGFPLVDLKCSLYDGSSHSVDSSEMAFKIA
;
A
#
# COMPACT_ATOMS: atom_id res chain seq x y z
N ILE A 1 -32.23 -14.42 2.66
CA ILE A 1 -31.56 -15.67 3.10
C ILE A 1 -30.14 -15.30 3.50
N ARG A 2 -29.67 -15.70 4.69
CA ARG A 2 -28.32 -15.36 5.19
C ARG A 2 -27.41 -16.55 4.91
N PHE A 3 -26.48 -16.42 3.98
CA PHE A 3 -25.52 -17.48 3.67
C PHE A 3 -24.39 -17.53 4.72
N PRO A 4 -23.87 -18.72 5.03
CA PRO A 4 -22.73 -18.84 5.93
C PRO A 4 -21.51 -18.10 5.36
N SER A 5 -20.67 -17.57 6.24
CA SER A 5 -19.40 -16.98 5.81
C SER A 5 -18.40 -18.08 5.46
N PRO A 6 -17.58 -17.91 4.41
CA PRO A 6 -16.54 -18.87 4.09
C PRO A 6 -15.55 -18.99 5.26
N VAL A 7 -15.03 -20.19 5.47
CA VAL A 7 -14.13 -20.53 6.60
C VAL A 7 -12.69 -20.76 6.15
N LEU A 8 -12.45 -21.03 4.87
CA LEU A 8 -11.12 -21.24 4.32
C LEU A 8 -10.89 -20.30 3.13
N SER A 9 -9.74 -19.63 3.12
CA SER A 9 -9.28 -18.76 2.04
C SER A 9 -7.97 -19.29 1.47
N MET A 10 -7.88 -19.42 0.15
CA MET A 10 -6.69 -19.87 -0.56
C MET A 10 -6.38 -18.94 -1.73
N ALA A 11 -5.12 -18.83 -2.11
CA ALA A 11 -4.74 -18.12 -3.33
C ALA A 11 -4.95 -19.03 -4.54
N ALA A 12 -5.74 -18.56 -5.51
CA ALA A 12 -5.90 -19.20 -6.80
C ALA A 12 -4.85 -18.66 -7.78
N LYS A 13 -3.94 -19.53 -8.22
CA LYS A 13 -2.95 -19.21 -9.27
C LYS A 13 -3.34 -19.89 -10.57
N ALA A 14 -3.38 -19.13 -11.65
CA ALA A 14 -3.56 -19.68 -12.99
C ALA A 14 -2.31 -20.45 -13.43
N LYS A 15 -2.47 -21.58 -14.10
CA LYS A 15 -1.32 -22.29 -14.69
C LYS A 15 -0.73 -21.56 -15.90
N THR A 16 -1.56 -20.85 -16.65
CA THR A 16 -1.14 -20.07 -17.82
C THR A 16 -1.73 -18.66 -17.77
N LYS A 17 -1.06 -17.68 -18.40
CA LYS A 17 -1.56 -16.29 -18.46
C LYS A 17 -2.94 -16.19 -19.14
N GLY A 18 -3.23 -17.05 -20.11
CA GLY A 18 -4.54 -17.07 -20.79
C GLY A 18 -5.67 -17.63 -19.93
N ASP A 19 -5.34 -18.24 -18.79
CA ASP A 19 -6.33 -18.78 -17.85
C ASP A 19 -6.71 -17.78 -16.76
N GLU A 20 -5.92 -16.73 -16.49
CA GLU A 20 -6.28 -15.70 -15.49
C GLU A 20 -7.64 -15.05 -15.79
N ASP A 21 -7.84 -14.59 -17.02
CA ASP A 21 -9.10 -13.94 -17.43
C ASP A 21 -10.29 -14.91 -17.35
N LYS A 22 -10.08 -16.17 -17.74
CA LYS A 22 -11.10 -17.22 -17.69
C LYS A 22 -11.43 -17.61 -16.25
N ILE A 23 -10.45 -17.64 -15.36
CA ILE A 23 -10.63 -17.90 -13.93
C ILE A 23 -11.43 -16.76 -13.31
N GLY A 24 -11.09 -15.50 -13.59
CA GLY A 24 -11.83 -14.35 -13.09
C GLY A 24 -13.31 -14.37 -13.51
N GLN A 25 -13.57 -14.57 -14.80
CA GLN A 25 -14.94 -14.65 -15.33
C GLN A 25 -15.69 -15.90 -14.84
N GLY A 26 -15.00 -17.04 -14.76
CA GLY A 26 -15.56 -18.30 -14.31
C GLY A 26 -15.95 -18.26 -12.84
N LEU A 27 -15.10 -17.69 -11.99
CA LEU A 27 -15.39 -17.50 -10.56
C LEU A 27 -16.55 -16.54 -10.33
N ALA A 28 -16.66 -15.47 -11.12
CA ALA A 28 -17.80 -14.55 -11.05
C ALA A 28 -19.13 -15.28 -11.35
N ARG A 29 -19.18 -16.10 -12.40
CA ARG A 29 -20.38 -16.91 -12.71
C ARG A 29 -20.65 -18.00 -11.66
N LEU A 30 -19.61 -18.64 -11.14
CA LEU A 30 -19.76 -19.64 -10.08
C LEU A 30 -20.23 -19.02 -8.76
N GLN A 31 -19.89 -17.76 -8.50
CA GLN A 31 -20.39 -17.01 -7.35
C GLN A 31 -21.88 -16.67 -7.48
N GLU A 32 -22.41 -16.50 -8.70
CA GLU A 32 -23.86 -16.36 -8.94
C GLU A 32 -24.60 -17.69 -8.69
N GLU A 33 -23.99 -18.82 -9.04
CA GLU A 33 -24.54 -20.17 -8.77
C GLU A 33 -24.44 -20.55 -7.29
N ASP A 34 -23.32 -20.21 -6.64
CA ASP A 34 -23.02 -20.52 -5.24
C ASP A 34 -22.65 -19.23 -4.46
N PRO A 35 -23.59 -18.64 -3.72
CA PRO A 35 -23.37 -17.42 -2.94
C PRO A 35 -22.50 -17.63 -1.69
N THR A 36 -22.06 -18.86 -1.40
CA THR A 36 -21.10 -19.14 -0.32
C THR A 36 -19.65 -18.94 -0.77
N LEU A 37 -19.40 -18.89 -2.09
CA LEU A 37 -18.10 -18.59 -2.66
C LEU A 37 -17.84 -17.08 -2.62
N ARG A 38 -16.63 -16.69 -2.21
CA ARG A 38 -16.16 -15.33 -2.36
C ARG A 38 -14.83 -15.34 -3.11
N ASN A 39 -14.68 -14.41 -4.04
CA ASN A 39 -13.38 -14.10 -4.61
C ASN A 39 -13.04 -12.64 -4.30
N THR A 40 -11.76 -12.37 -4.05
CA THR A 40 -11.25 -11.03 -3.79
C THR A 40 -9.84 -10.98 -4.35
N LYS A 41 -9.56 -9.96 -5.16
CA LYS A 41 -8.20 -9.71 -5.63
C LYS A 41 -7.48 -8.86 -4.59
N GLU A 42 -6.40 -9.36 -4.03
CA GLU A 42 -5.60 -8.57 -3.09
C GLU A 42 -4.78 -7.53 -3.82
N ALA A 43 -4.85 -6.28 -3.36
CA ALA A 43 -4.21 -5.15 -4.01
C ALA A 43 -2.69 -5.12 -3.74
N GLU A 44 -2.26 -5.56 -2.56
CA GLU A 44 -0.86 -5.52 -2.13
C GLU A 44 -0.04 -6.68 -2.73
N THR A 45 -0.62 -7.89 -2.82
CA THR A 45 0.07 -9.08 -3.36
C THR A 45 -0.24 -9.35 -4.84
N GLY A 46 -1.32 -8.75 -5.37
CA GLY A 46 -1.83 -9.02 -6.71
C GLY A 46 -2.48 -10.41 -6.86
N GLU A 47 -2.55 -11.20 -5.79
CA GLU A 47 -3.07 -12.56 -5.83
C GLU A 47 -4.61 -12.57 -5.82
N LEU A 48 -5.20 -13.54 -6.51
CA LEU A 48 -6.64 -13.79 -6.46
C LEU A 48 -6.94 -14.73 -5.29
N ILE A 49 -7.58 -14.22 -4.24
CA ILE A 49 -7.98 -15.02 -3.09
C ILE A 49 -9.39 -15.57 -3.34
N VAL A 50 -9.53 -16.88 -3.19
CA VAL A 50 -10.80 -17.59 -3.26
C VAL A 50 -11.11 -18.15 -1.88
N ALA A 51 -12.28 -17.80 -1.35
CA ALA A 51 -12.76 -18.23 -0.05
C ALA A 51 -14.01 -19.10 -0.18
N GLY A 52 -14.02 -20.22 0.52
CA GLY A 52 -15.09 -21.21 0.50
C GLY A 52 -15.35 -21.84 1.87
N MET A 53 -16.24 -22.83 1.88
CA MET A 53 -16.65 -23.53 3.11
C MET A 53 -15.65 -24.58 3.60
N GLY A 54 -14.59 -24.87 2.83
CA GLY A 54 -13.57 -25.84 3.18
C GLY A 54 -12.77 -26.26 1.95
N GLU A 55 -11.74 -27.08 2.16
CA GLU A 55 -10.81 -27.55 1.13
C GLU A 55 -11.55 -28.30 0.00
N VAL A 56 -12.41 -29.26 0.37
CA VAL A 56 -13.22 -30.03 -0.58
C VAL A 56 -14.12 -29.14 -1.44
N HIS A 57 -14.65 -28.05 -0.85
CA HIS A 57 -15.47 -27.12 -1.62
C HIS A 57 -14.61 -26.40 -2.68
N LEU A 58 -13.42 -25.92 -2.30
CA LEU A 58 -12.51 -25.26 -3.23
C LEU A 58 -12.02 -26.21 -4.34
N ASP A 59 -11.77 -27.48 -4.04
CA ASP A 59 -11.40 -28.49 -5.05
C ASP A 59 -12.51 -28.74 -6.08
N ILE A 60 -13.77 -28.86 -5.62
CA ILE A 60 -14.92 -29.01 -6.51
C ILE A 60 -15.09 -27.77 -7.40
N ILE A 61 -14.87 -26.57 -6.85
CA ILE A 61 -14.92 -25.33 -7.63
C ILE A 61 -13.81 -25.28 -8.67
N ALA A 62 -12.59 -25.67 -8.32
CA ALA A 62 -11.48 -25.76 -9.27
C ALA A 62 -11.78 -26.76 -10.40
N GLU A 63 -12.34 -27.92 -10.09
CA GLU A 63 -12.73 -28.91 -11.09
C GLU A 63 -13.89 -28.43 -11.97
N ARG A 64 -14.91 -27.79 -11.40
CA ARG A 64 -16.01 -27.18 -12.17
C ARG A 64 -15.51 -26.10 -13.11
N LEU A 65 -14.57 -25.29 -12.66
CA LEU A 65 -13.98 -24.23 -13.48
C LEU A 65 -13.20 -24.82 -14.66
N LYS A 66 -12.46 -25.91 -14.44
CA LYS A 66 -11.81 -26.69 -15.51
C LYS A 66 -12.82 -27.28 -16.51
N ARG A 67 -13.92 -27.88 -16.02
CA ARG A 67 -14.93 -28.54 -16.88
C ARG A 67 -15.77 -27.54 -17.68
N LYS A 68 -16.22 -26.44 -17.08
CA LYS A 68 -17.11 -25.44 -17.72
C LYS A 68 -16.34 -24.41 -18.55
N PHE A 69 -15.19 -23.94 -18.07
CA PHE A 69 -14.46 -22.81 -18.65
C PHE A 69 -13.10 -23.19 -19.25
N GLY A 70 -12.69 -24.46 -19.12
CA GLY A 70 -11.43 -24.95 -19.67
C GLY A 70 -10.19 -24.30 -19.07
N ALA A 71 -10.30 -23.75 -17.85
CA ALA A 71 -9.22 -23.05 -17.18
C ALA A 71 -8.71 -23.86 -15.99
N GLU A 72 -7.38 -24.01 -15.89
CA GLU A 72 -6.75 -24.73 -14.80
C GLU A 72 -6.17 -23.76 -13.77
N MET A 73 -6.62 -23.90 -12.52
CA MET A 73 -6.07 -23.19 -11.37
C MET A 73 -5.39 -24.17 -10.41
N THR A 74 -4.41 -23.67 -9.66
CA THR A 74 -3.82 -24.32 -8.50
C THR A 74 -4.12 -23.50 -7.25
N LEU A 75 -4.50 -24.19 -6.18
CA LEU A 75 -4.73 -23.58 -4.87
C LEU A 75 -3.43 -23.59 -4.07
N ASP A 76 -3.07 -22.44 -3.51
CA ASP A 76 -1.87 -22.26 -2.71
C ASP A 76 -2.21 -21.46 -1.44
N THR A 77 -1.30 -21.46 -0.48
CA THR A 77 -1.45 -20.66 0.74
C THR A 77 -1.35 -19.17 0.37
N PRO A 78 -2.32 -18.33 0.77
CA PRO A 78 -2.31 -16.92 0.42
C PRO A 78 -1.13 -16.23 1.11
N LYS A 79 -0.46 -15.33 0.38
CA LYS A 79 0.61 -14.52 0.98
C LYS A 79 0.02 -13.52 1.97
N VAL A 80 0.71 -13.36 3.09
CA VAL A 80 0.36 -12.34 4.10
C VAL A 80 0.90 -10.99 3.62
N PRO A 81 0.05 -9.95 3.48
CA PRO A 81 0.50 -8.59 3.23
C PRO A 81 1.15 -8.04 4.51
N TYR A 82 2.47 -8.14 4.59
CA TYR A 82 3.23 -7.56 5.69
C TYR A 82 3.26 -6.04 5.57
N ARG A 83 3.47 -5.38 6.71
CA ARG A 83 3.63 -3.94 6.83
C ARG A 83 4.79 -3.65 7.76
N GLU A 84 5.45 -2.53 7.53
CA GLU A 84 6.61 -2.11 8.32
C GLU A 84 6.24 -0.94 9.23
N THR A 85 6.87 -0.87 10.41
CA THR A 85 6.78 0.28 11.30
C THR A 85 8.08 0.43 12.09
N ILE A 86 8.34 1.62 12.61
CA ILE A 86 9.53 1.89 13.43
C ILE A 86 9.26 1.53 14.90
N LYS A 87 10.32 1.34 15.69
CA LYS A 87 10.19 1.04 17.14
C LYS A 87 10.55 2.21 18.03
N GLY A 88 11.28 3.20 17.51
CA GLY A 88 11.79 4.32 18.28
C GLY A 88 11.62 5.63 17.54
N THR A 89 11.65 6.71 18.29
CA THR A 89 11.59 8.06 17.74
C THR A 89 12.95 8.45 17.18
N VAL A 90 12.97 9.03 15.98
CA VAL A 90 14.18 9.50 15.31
C VAL A 90 13.95 10.89 14.72
N LYS A 91 14.99 11.72 14.77
CA LYS A 91 15.03 13.02 14.11
C LYS A 91 15.92 12.92 12.88
N VAL A 92 15.41 13.32 11.73
CA VAL A 92 16.10 13.21 10.44
C VAL A 92 16.07 14.54 9.69
N GLU A 93 17.13 14.78 8.93
CA GLU A 93 17.27 15.91 8.01
C GLU A 93 16.92 15.46 6.59
N GLY A 94 16.02 16.18 5.94
CA GLY A 94 15.69 16.05 4.53
C GLY A 94 16.14 17.29 3.77
N ARG A 95 17.13 17.15 2.89
CA ARG A 95 17.68 18.28 2.12
C ARG A 95 17.79 17.97 0.65
N HIS A 96 17.02 18.70 -0.15
CA HIS A 96 17.05 18.68 -1.60
C HIS A 96 17.58 20.00 -2.15
N LYS A 97 18.84 20.00 -2.64
CA LYS A 97 19.44 21.16 -3.32
C LYS A 97 19.91 20.74 -4.71
N LYS A 98 19.27 21.27 -5.75
CA LYS A 98 19.66 21.07 -7.15
C LYS A 98 19.74 22.39 -7.88
N GLN A 99 20.87 22.65 -8.52
CA GLN A 99 21.10 23.86 -9.31
C GLN A 99 21.61 23.45 -10.68
N THR A 100 20.73 23.44 -11.68
CA THR A 100 21.06 23.11 -13.07
C THR A 100 20.67 24.29 -13.96
N GLY A 101 21.62 25.18 -14.29
CA GLY A 101 21.55 26.20 -15.35
C GLY A 101 20.36 27.18 -15.44
N GLY A 102 19.28 26.95 -14.69
CA GLY A 102 18.01 27.67 -14.67
C GLY A 102 17.49 27.78 -13.24
N ARG A 103 16.16 27.80 -13.04
CA ARG A 103 15.54 27.93 -11.71
C ARG A 103 16.03 26.81 -10.78
N GLY A 104 16.66 27.17 -9.67
CA GLY A 104 17.14 26.20 -8.69
C GLY A 104 15.99 25.51 -7.96
N GLN A 105 16.30 24.38 -7.34
CA GLN A 105 15.42 23.68 -6.41
C GLN A 105 16.09 23.63 -5.05
N PHE A 106 15.39 24.14 -4.04
CA PHE A 106 15.83 24.11 -2.65
C PHE A 106 14.67 23.76 -1.71
N GLY A 107 14.77 22.61 -1.08
CA GLY A 107 13.93 22.18 0.03
C GLY A 107 14.83 21.69 1.17
N HIS A 108 14.55 22.12 2.39
CA HIS A 108 15.26 21.65 3.57
C HIS A 108 14.27 21.55 4.73
N VAL A 109 14.11 20.36 5.29
CA VAL A 109 13.14 20.05 6.35
C VAL A 109 13.79 19.17 7.41
N TRP A 110 13.34 19.34 8.64
CA TRP A 110 13.67 18.48 9.76
C TRP A 110 12.42 17.84 10.30
N ILE A 111 12.42 16.50 10.29
CA ILE A 111 11.26 15.71 10.66
C ILE A 111 11.62 14.83 11.84
N GLU A 112 10.73 14.79 12.81
CA GLU A 112 10.75 13.81 13.90
C GLU A 112 9.73 12.73 13.57
N MET A 113 10.21 11.50 13.35
CA MET A 113 9.38 10.33 13.10
C MET A 113 9.26 9.53 14.39
N SER A 114 8.03 9.20 14.79
CA SER A 114 7.73 8.42 15.98
C SER A 114 6.71 7.32 15.66
N PRO A 115 6.78 6.16 16.33
CA PRO A 115 5.80 5.10 16.12
C PRO A 115 4.47 5.44 16.78
N LEU A 116 3.38 5.01 16.15
CA LEU A 116 2.03 5.05 16.70
C LEU A 116 1.55 3.65 17.10
N PRO A 117 0.50 3.55 17.94
CA PRO A 117 -0.18 2.29 18.18
C PRO A 117 -0.66 1.63 16.88
N THR A 118 -0.73 0.30 16.89
CA THR A 118 -1.17 -0.46 15.71
C THR A 118 -2.58 -0.08 15.29
N GLY A 119 -2.75 0.26 14.02
CA GLY A 119 -4.04 0.68 13.44
C GLY A 119 -4.31 2.19 13.54
N SER A 120 -3.37 2.99 14.03
CA SER A 120 -3.45 4.45 14.01
C SER A 120 -3.20 5.04 12.62
N GLY A 121 -2.52 4.32 11.72
CA GLY A 121 -2.27 4.79 10.37
C GLY A 121 -1.15 5.84 10.30
N PHE A 122 -1.36 6.93 9.55
CA PHE A 122 -0.36 7.98 9.38
C PHE A 122 -0.87 9.31 9.92
N GLU A 123 -0.12 9.91 10.83
CA GLU A 123 -0.38 11.25 11.36
C GLU A 123 0.75 12.22 10.99
N PHE A 124 0.37 13.41 10.56
CA PHE A 124 1.28 14.52 10.30
C PHE A 124 1.01 15.65 11.29
N GLU A 125 2.07 16.18 11.91
CA GLU A 125 1.99 17.27 12.88
C GLU A 125 2.91 18.42 12.46
N ASP A 126 2.36 19.62 12.33
CA ASP A 126 3.13 20.84 12.07
C ASP A 126 3.56 21.47 13.42
N LYS A 127 4.86 21.47 13.68
CA LYS A 127 5.52 22.15 14.82
C LYS A 127 6.48 23.24 14.33
N VAL A 128 6.33 23.75 13.11
CA VAL A 128 7.26 24.76 12.58
C VAL A 128 7.10 26.07 13.34
N PHE A 129 8.19 26.51 13.98
CA PHE A 129 8.26 27.80 14.66
C PHE A 129 8.99 28.84 13.81
N GLY A 130 8.60 30.12 13.95
CA GLY A 130 9.34 31.25 13.34
C GLY A 130 9.26 31.37 11.81
N GLY A 131 8.49 30.53 11.12
CA GLY A 131 8.35 30.59 9.66
C GLY A 131 9.55 30.05 8.88
N ALA A 132 10.39 29.21 9.50
CA ALA A 132 11.55 28.58 8.88
C ALA A 132 11.20 27.84 7.57
N VAL A 133 10.04 27.17 7.57
CA VAL A 133 9.35 26.67 6.39
C VAL A 133 8.10 27.53 6.14
N PRO A 134 7.98 28.19 4.97
CA PRO A 134 6.77 28.90 4.60
C PRO A 134 5.53 27.99 4.64
N ARG A 135 4.44 28.44 5.27
CA ARG A 135 3.20 27.65 5.44
C ARG A 135 2.62 27.10 4.14
N GLN A 136 2.87 27.78 3.02
CA GLN A 136 2.46 27.32 1.69
C GLN A 136 3.13 26.01 1.24
N PHE A 137 4.29 25.65 1.79
CA PHE A 137 5.04 24.45 1.43
C PHE A 137 4.79 23.27 2.39
N ILE A 138 4.20 23.50 3.56
CA ILE A 138 3.91 22.45 4.55
C ILE A 138 3.02 21.33 3.97
N PRO A 139 1.93 21.63 3.22
CA PRO A 139 1.14 20.59 2.57
C PRO A 139 1.93 19.75 1.55
N ALA A 140 2.95 20.34 0.92
CA ALA A 140 3.81 19.63 -0.02
C ALA A 140 4.71 18.61 0.67
N VAL A 141 5.23 18.96 1.86
CA VAL A 141 6.00 18.05 2.73
C VAL A 141 5.11 16.89 3.20
N GLU A 142 3.90 17.17 3.69
CA GLU A 142 2.95 16.13 4.09
C GLU A 142 2.65 15.18 2.92
N LYS A 143 2.41 15.75 1.73
CA LYS A 143 2.15 14.96 0.51
C LYS A 143 3.36 14.11 0.13
N GLY A 144 4.58 14.64 0.21
CA GLY A 144 5.82 13.91 -0.03
C GLY A 144 5.97 12.73 0.91
N LEU A 145 5.74 12.96 2.21
CA LEU A 145 5.75 11.91 3.23
C LEU A 145 4.71 10.83 2.94
N ARG A 146 3.44 11.21 2.72
CA ARG A 146 2.35 10.25 2.47
C ARG A 146 2.57 9.43 1.19
N GLU A 147 3.15 10.02 0.15
CA GLU A 147 3.51 9.31 -1.08
C GLU A 147 4.75 8.41 -0.92
N GLY A 148 5.65 8.72 0.02
CA GLY A 148 6.83 7.90 0.31
C GLY A 148 6.56 6.69 1.21
N LEU A 149 5.49 6.68 2.02
CA LEU A 149 5.17 5.57 2.93
C LEU A 149 4.97 4.21 2.25
N PRO A 150 4.27 4.10 1.10
CA PRO A 150 4.05 2.81 0.43
C PRO A 150 5.34 2.12 -0.02
N GLU A 151 6.35 2.90 -0.40
CA GLU A 151 7.65 2.42 -0.90
C GLU A 151 8.76 2.54 0.15
N GLY A 152 8.44 3.04 1.35
CA GLY A 152 9.41 3.40 2.38
C GLY A 152 9.92 2.23 3.23
N GLY A 153 9.38 1.02 3.06
CA GLY A 153 9.85 -0.17 3.78
C GLY A 153 11.30 -0.50 3.41
N ILE A 154 12.19 -0.49 4.40
CA ILE A 154 13.63 -0.72 4.18
C ILE A 154 13.96 -2.20 4.32
N LEU A 155 13.21 -2.95 5.14
CA LEU A 155 13.55 -4.34 5.45
C LEU A 155 13.15 -5.30 4.34
N ALA A 156 11.90 -5.20 3.86
CA ALA A 156 11.35 -6.09 2.85
C ALA A 156 10.54 -5.34 1.78
N GLY A 157 10.57 -4.00 1.78
CA GLY A 157 9.87 -3.18 0.79
C GLY A 157 8.37 -3.12 1.00
N PHE A 158 7.89 -3.44 2.20
CA PHE A 158 6.46 -3.37 2.51
C PHE A 158 6.03 -1.95 2.92
N PRO A 159 4.74 -1.60 2.75
CA PRO A 159 4.24 -0.29 3.14
C PRO A 159 4.50 0.03 4.62
N LEU A 160 5.01 1.24 4.87
CA LEU A 160 5.17 1.78 6.23
C LEU A 160 3.83 2.26 6.77
N VAL A 161 3.47 1.83 7.98
CA VAL A 161 2.22 2.20 8.68
C VAL A 161 2.47 2.50 10.16
N ASP A 162 1.48 3.11 10.79
CA ASP A 162 1.47 3.42 12.22
C ASP A 162 2.63 4.35 12.61
N LEU A 163 2.70 5.49 11.92
CA LEU A 163 3.78 6.47 12.05
C LEU A 163 3.22 7.89 12.23
N LYS A 164 3.84 8.63 13.13
CA LYS A 164 3.64 10.07 13.30
C LYS A 164 4.89 10.81 12.84
N CYS A 165 4.73 11.70 11.87
CA CYS A 165 5.77 12.59 11.38
C CYS A 165 5.49 14.02 11.85
N SER A 166 6.38 14.58 12.65
CA SER A 166 6.32 15.98 13.10
C SER A 166 7.35 16.83 12.36
N LEU A 167 6.90 17.80 11.58
CA LEU A 167 7.79 18.79 10.96
C LEU A 167 8.07 19.89 11.97
N TYR A 168 9.32 20.04 12.42
CA TYR A 168 9.65 20.99 13.50
C TYR A 168 10.60 22.11 13.08
N ASP A 169 11.43 21.89 12.05
CA ASP A 169 12.36 22.89 11.55
C ASP A 169 12.62 22.71 10.05
N GLY A 170 13.34 23.64 9.43
CA GLY A 170 13.70 23.58 8.03
C GLY A 170 14.37 24.87 7.56
N SER A 171 14.57 24.97 6.26
CA SER A 171 15.05 26.22 5.65
C SER A 171 14.47 26.38 4.25
N SER A 172 14.24 27.62 3.87
CA SER A 172 13.82 27.99 2.52
C SER A 172 14.78 28.98 1.88
N HIS A 173 14.75 29.05 0.57
CA HIS A 173 15.46 30.03 -0.24
C HIS A 173 14.44 30.83 -1.04
N SER A 174 14.55 32.16 -1.05
CA SER A 174 13.52 33.04 -1.62
C SER A 174 13.26 32.83 -3.11
N VAL A 175 14.27 32.39 -3.87
CA VAL A 175 14.19 32.23 -5.33
C VAL A 175 14.13 30.76 -5.76
N ASP A 176 14.83 29.89 -5.04
CA ASP A 176 15.02 28.48 -5.44
C ASP A 176 14.07 27.52 -4.72
N SER A 177 13.37 27.97 -3.68
CA SER A 177 12.35 27.13 -3.04
C SER A 177 11.11 26.96 -3.92
N SER A 178 10.68 25.71 -4.05
CA SER A 178 9.50 25.32 -4.80
C SER A 178 8.76 24.21 -4.07
N GLU A 179 7.46 24.10 -4.34
CA GLU A 179 6.60 23.06 -3.78
C GLU A 179 7.17 21.66 -4.06
N MET A 180 7.64 21.42 -5.28
CA MET A 180 8.27 20.16 -5.66
C MET A 180 9.55 19.88 -4.88
N ALA A 181 10.36 20.91 -4.59
CA ALA A 181 11.58 20.73 -3.82
C ALA A 181 11.29 20.33 -2.36
N PHE A 182 10.25 20.90 -1.75
CA PHE A 182 9.79 20.52 -0.41
C PHE A 182 9.05 19.19 -0.37
N LYS A 183 8.46 18.75 -1.48
CA LYS A 183 7.87 17.42 -1.60
C LYS A 183 8.94 16.31 -1.67
N ILE A 184 10.09 16.60 -2.29
CA ILE A 184 11.21 15.65 -2.44
C ILE A 184 12.11 15.63 -1.19
N ALA A 185 12.28 16.78 -0.54
CA ALA A 185 13.09 16.93 0.68
C ALA A 185 12.48 16.16 1.86
#